data_AF-A0A914J875-F1
#
_entry.id   AF-A0A914J875-F1
#
_cell.length_a   1.000
_cell.length_b   1.000
_cell.length_c   1.000
_cell.angle_alpha   90.00
_cell.angle_beta   90.00
_cell.angle_gamma   90.00
#
_symmetry.space_group_name_H-M   'P 1'
#
loop_
_entity.id
_entity.type
_entity.pdbx_description
1 polymer ?
#
loop_
_entity_poly.entity_id
_entity_poly.type
_entity_poly.pdbx_seq_one_letter_code
_entity_poly.pdbx_strand_id
1 'polypeptide(L)'
;MKAVLFLAILCFLGANAKENSLKTNKTPKDLPQFSNVCDECQQIVKRFAEAAKDPAKMATLKELLTLMCHETSYEEECRVFVSKLDLFIDKLLPYLKDAEAICHRFKMCGNNKLEQFHRVGLLFAKKYLGAVDGAHDLICEECQFAAHELQQVVDDRQTQQDVRNFVSKNICARLGQYQGSCDIVVDDFLPDLFQELHNMLQDTKQFCVDLKLCSRNQVGFLNQAPNFEEIKLNLVGPNRLVSFAKRLQSLSIKSHPEILMSCLECKIAMDAILIELRTDKSVNNLANDLINGVCPKLPPAFNASCYDFMGMYGPTVVNMTLYQVTAESLCIGMHSCPNNTAAAAIAKLSYSEREQLSCEACQGVSKFVEAEITDPVINKELVHGLTSLVCNHVPKAAFNVCNNLAQGTIPLMLTRIEQIIGDGKVCKNIHAC
;
A
#
# COMPACT_ATOMS: atom_id res chain seq x y z
N MET A 1 50.47 29.37 -42.50
CA MET A 1 49.85 28.24 -43.25
C MET A 1 50.39 26.87 -42.82
N LYS A 2 51.72 26.63 -42.78
CA LYS A 2 52.27 25.31 -42.41
C LYS A 2 51.90 24.83 -40.99
N ALA A 3 51.88 25.71 -39.99
CA ALA A 3 51.49 25.36 -38.61
C ALA A 3 49.98 25.04 -38.45
N VAL A 4 49.13 25.72 -39.21
CA VAL A 4 47.67 25.48 -39.21
C VAL A 4 47.36 24.16 -39.94
N LEU A 5 48.07 23.86 -41.02
CA LEU A 5 47.98 22.56 -41.68
C LEU A 5 48.46 21.42 -40.76
N PHE A 6 49.53 21.63 -39.99
CA PHE A 6 50.07 20.63 -39.07
C PHE A 6 49.11 20.35 -37.89
N LEU A 7 48.51 21.40 -37.31
CA LEU A 7 47.48 21.28 -36.28
C LEU A 7 46.19 20.65 -36.82
N ALA A 8 45.78 20.97 -38.05
CA ALA A 8 44.63 20.35 -38.69
C ALA A 8 44.86 18.86 -38.98
N ILE A 9 46.08 18.48 -39.40
CA ILE A 9 46.47 17.08 -39.64
C ILE A 9 46.56 16.31 -38.30
N LEU A 10 47.10 16.91 -37.24
CA LEU A 10 47.12 16.31 -35.89
C LEU A 10 45.71 16.14 -35.32
N CYS A 11 44.81 17.13 -35.51
CA CYS A 11 43.40 17.02 -35.13
C CYS A 11 42.65 15.98 -35.98
N PHE A 12 42.95 15.85 -37.28
CA PHE A 12 42.34 14.83 -38.15
C PHE A 12 42.84 13.42 -37.83
N LEU A 13 44.13 13.26 -37.50
CA LEU A 13 44.70 11.98 -37.06
C LEU A 13 44.19 11.61 -35.67
N GLY A 14 44.10 12.57 -34.74
CA GLY A 14 43.52 12.37 -33.41
C GLY A 14 42.01 12.07 -33.44
N ALA A 15 41.25 12.72 -34.33
CA ALA A 15 39.82 12.43 -34.53
C ALA A 15 39.60 11.06 -35.17
N ASN A 16 40.38 10.68 -36.19
CA ASN A 16 40.30 9.34 -36.78
C ASN A 16 40.80 8.24 -35.85
N ALA A 17 41.85 8.48 -35.05
CA ALA A 17 42.31 7.54 -34.03
C ALA A 17 41.27 7.36 -32.91
N LYS A 18 40.63 8.44 -32.47
CA LYS A 18 39.52 8.42 -31.51
C LYS A 18 38.31 7.68 -32.07
N GLU A 19 37.90 7.97 -33.31
CA GLU A 19 36.73 7.36 -33.95
C GLU A 19 36.95 5.89 -34.32
N ASN A 20 38.16 5.51 -34.75
CA ASN A 20 38.51 4.12 -35.02
C ASN A 20 38.65 3.32 -33.72
N SER A 21 39.23 3.90 -32.66
CA SER A 21 39.30 3.27 -31.32
C SER A 21 37.93 3.12 -30.66
N LEU A 22 37.02 4.10 -30.82
CA LEU A 22 35.61 4.00 -30.40
C LEU A 22 34.79 3.01 -31.24
N LYS A 23 35.25 2.64 -32.44
CA LYS A 23 34.62 1.62 -33.30
C LYS A 23 35.17 0.22 -33.04
N THR A 24 36.45 0.08 -32.70
CA THR A 24 37.10 -1.22 -32.41
C THR A 24 37.04 -1.64 -30.94
N ASN A 25 36.97 -0.69 -29.98
CA ASN A 25 36.76 -0.96 -28.55
C ASN A 25 35.31 -0.73 -28.11
N LYS A 26 34.32 -0.94 -29.00
CA LYS A 26 32.93 -1.00 -28.56
C LYS A 26 32.75 -2.19 -27.63
N THR A 27 32.05 -1.97 -26.51
CA THR A 27 31.31 -3.05 -25.84
C THR A 27 30.52 -3.79 -26.93
N PRO A 28 30.51 -5.15 -26.96
CA PRO A 28 29.86 -5.91 -28.04
C PRO A 28 28.44 -5.39 -28.29
N LYS A 29 28.04 -5.34 -29.58
CA LYS A 29 26.68 -4.91 -29.98
C LYS A 29 25.60 -5.84 -29.41
N ASP A 30 25.97 -7.06 -29.11
CA ASP A 30 25.16 -7.99 -28.33
C ASP A 30 25.63 -7.89 -26.89
N LEU A 31 24.85 -7.21 -26.03
CA LEU A 31 25.00 -7.45 -24.60
C LEU A 31 24.77 -8.96 -24.41
N PRO A 32 25.75 -9.73 -23.89
CA PRO A 32 25.42 -11.07 -23.45
C PRO A 32 24.31 -10.91 -22.43
N GLN A 33 23.23 -11.68 -22.59
CA GLN A 33 22.11 -11.74 -21.68
C GLN A 33 22.66 -11.96 -20.26
N PHE A 34 22.76 -10.90 -19.47
CA PHE A 34 23.36 -10.96 -18.16
C PHE A 34 22.34 -11.59 -17.22
N SER A 35 22.67 -12.77 -16.70
CA SER A 35 21.73 -13.52 -15.85
C SER A 35 21.74 -13.02 -14.39
N ASN A 36 22.88 -12.48 -13.91
CA ASN A 36 23.06 -11.97 -12.54
C ASN A 36 24.38 -11.16 -12.37
N VAL A 37 24.53 -10.47 -11.22
CA VAL A 37 25.72 -9.63 -10.88
C VAL A 37 27.02 -10.43 -10.87
N CYS A 38 26.97 -11.71 -10.50
CA CYS A 38 28.15 -12.58 -10.40
C CYS A 38 28.72 -12.85 -11.80
N ASP A 39 27.88 -13.16 -12.78
CA ASP A 39 28.29 -13.39 -14.16
C ASP A 39 28.89 -12.14 -14.80
N GLU A 40 28.29 -10.97 -14.55
CA GLU A 40 28.82 -9.67 -14.99
C GLU A 40 30.23 -9.43 -14.43
N CYS A 41 30.40 -9.61 -13.12
CA CYS A 41 31.71 -9.48 -12.48
C CYS A 41 32.73 -10.43 -13.10
N GLN A 42 32.38 -11.70 -13.28
CA GLN A 42 33.30 -12.69 -13.84
C GLN A 42 33.70 -12.34 -15.28
N GLN A 43 32.75 -11.87 -16.10
CA GLN A 43 33.03 -11.43 -17.46
C GLN A 43 33.94 -10.21 -17.50
N ILE A 44 33.72 -9.22 -16.63
CA ILE A 44 34.57 -8.03 -16.53
C ILE A 44 35.99 -8.43 -16.14
N VAL A 45 36.15 -9.31 -15.13
CA VAL A 45 37.46 -9.79 -14.68
C VAL A 45 38.19 -10.53 -15.81
N LYS A 46 37.49 -11.42 -16.54
CA LYS A 46 38.06 -12.15 -17.68
C LYS A 46 38.49 -11.22 -18.80
N ARG A 47 37.62 -10.27 -19.21
CA ARG A 47 37.92 -9.29 -20.26
C ARG A 47 39.09 -8.39 -19.90
N PHE A 48 39.14 -7.93 -18.64
CA PHE A 48 40.26 -7.13 -18.16
C PHE A 48 41.56 -7.93 -18.17
N ALA A 49 41.55 -9.18 -17.68
CA ALA A 49 42.72 -10.05 -17.69
C ALA A 49 43.20 -10.40 -19.11
N GLU A 50 42.30 -10.49 -20.09
CA GLU A 50 42.62 -10.69 -21.50
C GLU A 50 43.17 -9.42 -22.15
N ALA A 51 42.50 -8.28 -21.96
CA ALA A 51 42.92 -7.00 -22.51
C ALA A 51 44.27 -6.54 -21.93
N ALA A 52 44.55 -6.86 -20.67
CA ALA A 52 45.81 -6.57 -20.00
C ALA A 52 47.02 -7.31 -20.61
N LYS A 53 46.81 -8.39 -21.38
CA LYS A 53 47.87 -9.12 -22.08
C LYS A 53 48.23 -8.50 -23.43
N ASP A 54 47.42 -7.57 -23.93
CA ASP A 54 47.63 -6.92 -25.22
C ASP A 54 48.50 -5.67 -25.03
N PRO A 55 49.77 -5.70 -25.49
CA PRO A 55 50.70 -4.59 -25.29
C PRO A 55 50.25 -3.32 -26.04
N ALA A 56 49.48 -3.45 -27.13
CA ALA A 56 48.96 -2.29 -27.86
C ALA A 56 47.86 -1.59 -27.06
N LYS A 57 46.94 -2.35 -26.45
CA LYS A 57 45.90 -1.79 -25.57
C LYS A 57 46.51 -1.15 -24.32
N MET A 58 47.55 -1.77 -23.76
CA MET A 58 48.25 -1.23 -22.60
C MET A 58 48.97 0.08 -22.93
N ALA A 59 49.61 0.17 -24.09
CA ALA A 59 50.23 1.41 -24.57
C ALA A 59 49.19 2.54 -24.75
N THR A 60 48.05 2.25 -25.38
CA THR A 60 46.95 3.21 -25.53
C THR A 60 46.39 3.67 -24.18
N LEU A 61 46.21 2.74 -23.23
CA LEU A 61 45.72 3.07 -21.89
C LEU A 61 46.70 4.00 -21.16
N LYS A 62 48.01 3.71 -21.24
CA LYS A 62 49.06 4.56 -20.65
C LYS A 62 49.07 5.95 -21.26
N GLU A 63 48.89 6.08 -22.57
CA GLU A 63 48.82 7.38 -23.25
C GLU A 63 47.63 8.20 -22.76
N LEU A 64 46.45 7.58 -22.65
CA LEU A 64 45.24 8.22 -22.10
C LEU A 64 45.41 8.62 -20.63
N LEU A 65 45.95 7.75 -19.79
CA LEU A 65 46.20 8.05 -18.38
C LEU A 65 47.24 9.16 -18.22
N THR A 66 48.25 9.19 -19.09
CA THR A 66 49.28 10.25 -19.12
C THR A 66 48.68 11.60 -19.48
N LEU A 67 47.70 11.64 -20.39
CA LEU A 67 46.92 12.85 -20.68
C LEU A 67 46.10 13.31 -19.48
N MET A 68 45.49 12.37 -18.75
CA MET A 68 44.70 12.70 -17.55
C MET A 68 45.54 13.13 -16.34
N CYS A 69 46.81 12.71 -16.25
CA CYS A 69 47.70 13.16 -15.19
C CYS A 69 47.87 14.70 -15.16
N HIS A 70 47.76 15.34 -16.31
CA HIS A 70 47.90 16.80 -16.46
C HIS A 70 46.74 17.58 -15.81
N GLU A 71 45.60 16.92 -15.59
CA GLU A 71 44.43 17.48 -14.91
C GLU A 71 44.49 17.29 -13.39
N THR A 72 45.56 16.69 -12.87
CA THR A 72 45.74 16.42 -11.44
C THR A 72 46.77 17.37 -10.83
N SER A 73 46.64 17.62 -9.53
CA SER A 73 47.62 18.40 -8.76
C SER A 73 48.92 17.64 -8.45
N TYR A 74 49.06 16.39 -8.90
CA TYR A 74 50.21 15.50 -8.65
C TYR A 74 50.74 14.92 -9.98
N GLU A 75 50.86 15.79 -10.99
CA GLU A 75 51.13 15.41 -12.37
C GLU A 75 52.38 14.52 -12.51
N GLU A 76 53.49 14.90 -11.87
CA GLU A 76 54.76 14.17 -11.99
C GLU A 76 54.70 12.79 -11.31
N GLU A 77 54.14 12.70 -10.11
CA GLU A 77 53.93 11.43 -9.42
C GLU A 77 52.98 10.52 -10.21
N CYS A 78 51.92 11.09 -10.80
CA CYS A 78 50.99 10.40 -11.68
C CYS A 78 51.69 9.86 -12.93
N ARG A 79 52.53 10.66 -13.61
CA ARG A 79 53.31 10.23 -14.78
C ARG A 79 54.26 9.08 -14.44
N VAL A 80 54.96 9.16 -13.30
CA VAL A 80 55.82 8.06 -12.82
C VAL A 80 55.00 6.80 -12.56
N PHE A 81 53.83 6.92 -11.93
CA PHE A 81 52.94 5.79 -11.67
C PHE A 81 52.45 5.14 -12.97
N VAL A 82 51.95 5.93 -13.93
CA VAL A 82 51.46 5.46 -15.24
C VAL A 82 52.58 4.82 -16.06
N SER A 83 53.81 5.35 -16.00
CA SER A 83 54.96 4.76 -16.69
C SER A 83 55.23 3.32 -16.24
N LYS A 84 54.97 3.02 -14.96
CA LYS A 84 55.17 1.70 -14.33
C LYS A 84 53.93 0.82 -14.33
N LEU A 85 52.85 1.23 -15.01
CA LEU A 85 51.57 0.50 -15.02
C LEU A 85 51.72 -0.97 -15.42
N ASP A 86 52.57 -1.28 -16.40
CA ASP A 86 52.82 -2.67 -16.84
C ASP A 86 53.25 -3.56 -15.66
N LEU A 87 54.16 -3.08 -14.81
CA LEU A 87 54.68 -3.83 -13.67
C LEU A 87 53.61 -4.10 -12.61
N PHE A 88 52.64 -3.18 -12.45
CA PHE A 88 51.51 -3.37 -11.55
C PHE A 88 50.52 -4.39 -12.12
N ILE A 89 50.22 -4.28 -13.43
CA ILE A 89 49.31 -5.19 -14.11
C ILE A 89 49.90 -6.61 -14.17
N ASP A 90 51.19 -6.76 -14.45
CA ASP A 90 51.88 -8.05 -14.47
C ASP A 90 51.82 -8.76 -13.10
N LYS A 91 51.93 -7.99 -12.01
CA LYS A 91 51.76 -8.52 -10.64
C LYS A 91 50.31 -8.82 -10.31
N LEU A 92 49.35 -8.16 -10.94
CA LEU A 92 47.92 -8.35 -10.71
C LEU A 92 47.36 -9.54 -11.51
N LEU A 93 47.84 -9.78 -12.72
CA LEU A 93 47.39 -10.84 -13.63
C LEU A 93 47.28 -12.24 -13.01
N PRO A 94 48.22 -12.71 -12.15
CA PRO A 94 48.11 -14.01 -11.49
C PRO A 94 46.88 -14.12 -10.57
N TYR A 95 46.49 -13.02 -9.93
CA TYR A 95 45.32 -12.98 -9.06
C TYR A 95 44.01 -13.01 -9.87
N LEU A 96 44.03 -12.48 -11.10
CA LEU A 96 42.88 -12.39 -12.01
C LEU A 96 42.54 -13.69 -12.75
N LYS A 97 43.31 -14.77 -12.55
CA LYS A 97 43.07 -16.07 -13.21
C LYS A 97 41.76 -16.72 -12.76
N ASP A 98 41.41 -16.56 -11.49
CA ASP A 98 40.19 -17.09 -10.90
C ASP A 98 39.16 -15.98 -10.72
N ALA A 99 38.40 -15.74 -11.80
CA ALA A 99 37.39 -14.70 -11.83
C ALA A 99 36.28 -14.92 -10.80
N GLU A 100 35.91 -16.18 -10.55
CA GLU A 100 34.87 -16.53 -9.59
C GLU A 100 35.31 -16.25 -8.15
N ALA A 101 36.53 -16.65 -7.77
CA ALA A 101 37.08 -16.37 -6.45
C ALA A 101 37.20 -14.85 -6.18
N ILE A 102 37.57 -14.08 -7.20
CA ILE A 102 37.62 -12.62 -7.11
C ILE A 102 36.22 -12.04 -6.89
N CYS A 103 35.25 -12.47 -7.68
CA CYS A 103 33.89 -11.98 -7.57
C CYS A 103 33.24 -12.37 -6.24
N HIS A 104 33.61 -13.51 -5.65
CA HIS A 104 33.25 -13.84 -4.27
C HIS A 104 33.94 -12.94 -3.23
N ARG A 105 35.23 -12.60 -3.42
CA ARG A 105 35.95 -11.66 -2.54
C ARG A 105 35.36 -10.26 -2.58
N PHE A 106 34.98 -9.79 -3.76
CA PHE A 106 34.28 -8.51 -3.95
C PHE A 106 32.79 -8.57 -3.58
N LYS A 107 32.29 -9.71 -3.11
CA LYS A 107 30.88 -9.93 -2.74
C LYS A 107 29.89 -9.69 -3.89
N MET A 108 30.36 -9.81 -5.12
CA MET A 108 29.56 -9.80 -6.33
C MET A 108 28.89 -11.17 -6.57
N CYS A 109 29.49 -12.25 -6.05
CA CYS A 109 28.91 -13.59 -6.01
C CYS A 109 28.47 -13.96 -4.59
N GLY A 110 27.25 -14.48 -4.44
CA GLY A 110 26.68 -14.94 -3.16
C GLY A 110 26.09 -13.84 -2.27
N ASN A 111 25.75 -12.67 -2.83
CA ASN A 111 25.14 -11.56 -2.09
C ASN A 111 23.76 -11.19 -2.64
N ASN A 112 22.71 -11.78 -2.05
CA ASN A 112 21.33 -11.60 -2.50
C ASN A 112 20.84 -10.14 -2.40
N LYS A 113 21.38 -9.33 -1.48
CA LYS A 113 21.00 -7.91 -1.37
C LYS A 113 21.57 -7.09 -2.51
N LEU A 114 22.81 -7.37 -2.91
CA LEU A 114 23.46 -6.68 -4.02
C LEU A 114 22.80 -7.04 -5.35
N GLU A 115 22.39 -8.29 -5.50
CA GLU A 115 21.59 -8.77 -6.63
C GLU A 115 20.24 -8.00 -6.73
N GLN A 116 19.53 -7.84 -5.61
CA GLN A 116 18.29 -7.04 -5.56
C GLN A 116 18.55 -5.56 -5.88
N PHE A 117 19.62 -4.97 -5.36
CA PHE A 117 19.99 -3.57 -5.65
C PHE A 117 20.39 -3.35 -7.10
N HIS A 118 21.11 -4.29 -7.73
CA HIS A 118 21.44 -4.24 -9.16
C HIS A 118 20.19 -4.29 -10.02
N ARG A 119 19.27 -5.19 -9.70
CA ARG A 119 17.97 -5.30 -10.38
C ARG A 119 17.18 -3.98 -10.30
N VAL A 120 17.12 -3.35 -9.13
CA VAL A 120 16.49 -2.01 -8.96
C VAL A 120 17.26 -0.91 -9.70
N GLY A 121 18.59 -0.96 -9.70
CA GLY A 121 19.47 -0.02 -10.40
C GLY A 121 19.31 -0.07 -11.93
N LEU A 122 19.20 -1.26 -12.51
CA LEU A 122 18.88 -1.48 -13.92
C LEU A 122 17.49 -0.93 -14.28
N LEU A 123 16.50 -1.13 -13.41
CA LEU A 123 15.15 -0.56 -13.58
C LEU A 123 15.16 0.98 -13.58
N PHE A 124 16.00 1.60 -12.73
CA PHE A 124 16.18 3.06 -12.69
C PHE A 124 16.95 3.58 -13.91
N ALA A 125 18.02 2.90 -14.33
CA ALA A 125 18.81 3.27 -15.50
C ALA A 125 17.97 3.21 -16.79
N LYS A 126 17.10 2.21 -16.92
CA LYS A 126 16.21 2.03 -18.07
C LYS A 126 15.14 3.13 -18.21
N LYS A 127 14.70 3.74 -17.11
CA LYS A 127 13.76 4.89 -17.16
C LYS A 127 14.38 6.14 -17.78
N TYR A 128 15.71 6.27 -17.75
CA TYR A 128 16.45 7.42 -18.28
C TYR A 128 17.23 7.10 -19.56
N LEU A 129 17.56 5.83 -19.82
CA LEU A 129 18.27 5.36 -21.01
C LEU A 129 17.32 4.49 -21.84
N GLY A 130 16.39 5.12 -22.53
CA GLY A 130 15.55 4.44 -23.50
C GLY A 130 16.36 4.03 -24.71
N ALA A 131 16.91 2.81 -24.72
CA ALA A 131 17.27 2.02 -25.90
C ALA A 131 18.11 0.79 -25.50
N VAL A 132 17.47 -0.31 -25.14
CA VAL A 132 18.07 -1.65 -25.23
C VAL A 132 16.97 -2.62 -25.70
N ASP A 133 17.14 -3.19 -26.89
CA ASP A 133 16.31 -4.30 -27.37
C ASP A 133 16.46 -5.50 -26.39
N GLY A 134 15.35 -6.07 -25.93
CA GLY A 134 15.32 -7.14 -24.91
C GLY A 134 15.07 -6.67 -23.47
N ALA A 135 15.13 -5.37 -23.19
CA ALA A 135 14.84 -4.87 -21.84
C ALA A 135 13.37 -5.05 -21.45
N HIS A 136 12.44 -5.01 -22.42
CA HIS A 136 11.02 -5.33 -22.18
C HIS A 136 10.83 -6.77 -21.74
N ASP A 137 11.61 -7.70 -22.27
CA ASP A 137 11.55 -9.11 -21.91
C ASP A 137 12.09 -9.34 -20.50
N LEU A 138 13.21 -8.69 -20.13
CA LEU A 138 13.75 -8.78 -18.76
C LEU A 138 12.77 -8.21 -17.70
N ILE A 139 12.14 -7.06 -17.96
CA ILE A 139 11.11 -6.53 -17.02
C ILE A 139 9.93 -7.50 -16.90
N CYS A 140 9.54 -8.10 -18.02
CA CYS A 140 8.45 -9.05 -18.06
C CYS A 140 8.78 -10.33 -17.28
N GLU A 141 10.00 -10.85 -17.39
CA GLU A 141 10.50 -12.00 -16.64
C GLU A 141 10.58 -11.72 -15.13
N GLU A 142 11.13 -10.56 -14.74
CA GLU A 142 11.22 -10.17 -13.32
C GLU A 142 9.84 -9.93 -12.71
N CYS A 143 8.91 -9.32 -13.47
CA CYS A 143 7.53 -9.20 -13.03
C CYS A 143 6.88 -10.57 -12.83
N GLN A 144 7.07 -11.51 -13.75
CA GLN A 144 6.51 -12.85 -13.64
C GLN A 144 7.08 -13.60 -12.44
N PHE A 145 8.38 -13.46 -12.17
CA PHE A 145 9.01 -14.01 -10.98
C PHE A 145 8.41 -13.42 -9.70
N ALA A 146 8.28 -12.09 -9.61
CA ALA A 146 7.68 -11.43 -8.46
C ALA A 146 6.19 -11.81 -8.27
N ALA A 147 5.45 -11.97 -9.37
CA ALA A 147 4.06 -12.40 -9.34
C ALA A 147 3.92 -13.84 -8.85
N HIS A 148 4.85 -14.72 -9.22
CA HIS A 148 4.90 -16.09 -8.70
C HIS A 148 5.22 -16.14 -7.20
N GLU A 149 6.20 -15.35 -6.72
CA GLU A 149 6.49 -15.24 -5.29
C GLU A 149 5.28 -14.68 -4.52
N LEU A 150 4.59 -13.68 -5.09
CA LEU A 150 3.36 -13.15 -4.51
C LEU A 150 2.26 -14.21 -4.46
N GLN A 151 2.13 -15.05 -5.49
CA GLN A 151 1.17 -16.15 -5.51
C GLN A 151 1.42 -17.13 -4.36
N GLN A 152 2.69 -17.47 -4.07
CA GLN A 152 3.02 -18.34 -2.94
C GLN A 152 2.59 -17.74 -1.60
N VAL A 153 2.72 -16.42 -1.43
CA VAL A 153 2.26 -15.71 -0.23
C VAL A 153 0.73 -15.67 -0.15
N VAL A 154 0.04 -15.50 -1.29
CA VAL A 154 -1.43 -15.54 -1.38
C VAL A 154 -1.98 -16.92 -1.06
N ASP A 155 -1.30 -17.98 -1.49
CA ASP A 155 -1.70 -19.38 -1.31
C ASP A 155 -1.34 -19.93 0.08
N ASP A 156 -0.47 -19.23 0.82
CA ASP A 156 -0.04 -19.63 2.14
C ASP A 156 -1.16 -19.44 3.18
N ARG A 157 -1.62 -20.56 3.73
CA ARG A 157 -2.69 -20.58 4.75
C ARG A 157 -2.33 -19.78 6.00
N GLN A 158 -1.06 -19.74 6.39
CA GLN A 158 -0.64 -18.99 7.56
C GLN A 158 -0.79 -17.48 7.31
N THR A 159 -0.38 -17.00 6.14
CA THR A 159 -0.58 -15.62 5.70
C THR A 159 -2.06 -15.24 5.68
N GLN A 160 -2.93 -16.08 5.13
CA GLN A 160 -4.37 -15.84 5.15
C GLN A 160 -4.92 -15.70 6.58
N GLN A 161 -4.49 -16.59 7.48
CA GLN A 161 -4.87 -16.55 8.88
C GLN A 161 -4.32 -15.31 9.60
N ASP A 162 -3.10 -14.88 9.29
CA ASP A 162 -2.48 -13.70 9.87
C ASP A 162 -3.22 -12.43 9.45
N VAL A 163 -3.64 -12.33 8.19
CA VAL A 163 -4.50 -11.24 7.70
C VAL A 163 -5.85 -11.26 8.42
N ARG A 164 -6.51 -12.42 8.54
CA ARG A 164 -7.77 -12.58 9.30
C ARG A 164 -7.62 -12.10 10.74
N ASN A 165 -6.55 -12.54 11.41
CA ASN A 165 -6.24 -12.19 12.78
C ASN A 165 -5.95 -10.69 12.94
N PHE A 166 -5.24 -10.11 11.98
CA PHE A 166 -4.96 -8.67 11.95
C PHE A 166 -6.25 -7.87 11.88
N VAL A 167 -7.15 -8.19 10.94
CA VAL A 167 -8.43 -7.50 10.78
C VAL A 167 -9.29 -7.66 12.03
N SER A 168 -9.41 -8.88 12.56
CA SER A 168 -10.20 -9.14 13.77
C SER A 168 -9.70 -8.34 14.98
N LYS A 169 -8.38 -8.35 15.24
CA LYS A 169 -7.78 -7.68 16.41
C LYS A 169 -7.71 -6.15 16.29
N ASN A 170 -7.51 -5.63 15.08
CA ASN A 170 -7.26 -4.19 14.90
C ASN A 170 -8.48 -3.43 14.41
N ILE A 171 -9.41 -4.09 13.72
CA ILE A 171 -10.62 -3.50 13.13
C ILE A 171 -11.84 -3.99 13.89
N CYS A 172 -12.16 -5.29 13.84
CA CYS A 172 -13.42 -5.80 14.41
C CYS A 172 -13.51 -5.59 15.94
N ALA A 173 -12.43 -5.80 16.68
CA ALA A 173 -12.37 -5.57 18.13
C ALA A 173 -12.67 -4.12 18.55
N ARG A 174 -12.58 -3.15 17.63
CA ARG A 174 -12.89 -1.74 17.89
C ARG A 174 -14.34 -1.37 17.60
N LEU A 175 -15.14 -2.30 17.06
CA LEU A 175 -16.53 -2.04 16.66
C LEU A 175 -17.56 -2.33 17.77
N GLY A 176 -17.11 -2.61 19.00
CA GLY A 176 -17.97 -2.83 20.15
C GLY A 176 -18.97 -3.97 19.91
N GLN A 177 -20.27 -3.69 20.03
CA GLN A 177 -21.34 -4.66 19.83
C GLN A 177 -21.38 -5.29 18.43
N TYR A 178 -20.73 -4.66 17.43
CA TYR A 178 -20.68 -5.18 16.05
C TYR A 178 -19.47 -6.08 15.78
N GLN A 179 -18.62 -6.34 16.78
CA GLN A 179 -17.42 -7.17 16.61
C GLN A 179 -17.77 -8.53 16.00
N GLY A 180 -18.77 -9.26 16.53
CA GLY A 180 -19.13 -10.58 16.03
C GLY A 180 -19.62 -10.56 14.58
N SER A 181 -20.45 -9.58 14.22
CA SER A 181 -20.89 -9.40 12.83
C SER A 181 -19.74 -9.05 11.88
N CYS A 182 -18.77 -8.25 12.34
CA CYS A 182 -17.55 -7.96 11.59
C CYS A 182 -16.70 -9.21 11.39
N ASP A 183 -16.47 -9.99 12.44
CA ASP A 183 -15.69 -11.23 12.37
C ASP A 183 -16.32 -12.21 11.35
N ILE A 184 -17.66 -12.31 11.29
CA ILE A 184 -18.35 -13.15 10.31
C ILE A 184 -18.17 -12.64 8.88
N VAL A 185 -18.31 -11.33 8.64
CA VAL A 185 -18.06 -10.76 7.32
C VAL A 185 -16.63 -11.05 6.86
N VAL A 186 -15.66 -10.95 7.76
CA VAL A 186 -14.26 -11.28 7.47
C VAL A 186 -14.10 -12.76 7.17
N ASP A 187 -14.68 -13.65 7.99
CA ASP A 187 -14.57 -15.10 7.81
C ASP A 187 -15.21 -15.59 6.50
N ASP A 188 -16.31 -14.96 6.07
CA ASP A 188 -17.03 -15.33 4.85
C ASP A 188 -16.41 -14.69 3.57
N PHE A 189 -15.89 -13.46 3.66
CA PHE A 189 -15.37 -12.74 2.49
C PHE A 189 -13.87 -12.96 2.24
N LEU A 190 -13.06 -13.06 3.29
CA LEU A 190 -11.60 -13.12 3.15
C LEU A 190 -11.13 -14.32 2.30
N PRO A 191 -11.72 -15.52 2.41
CA PRO A 191 -11.38 -16.64 1.52
C PRO A 191 -11.65 -16.33 0.04
N ASP A 192 -12.79 -15.70 -0.27
CA ASP A 192 -13.13 -15.31 -1.64
C ASP A 192 -12.13 -14.27 -2.19
N LEU A 193 -11.69 -13.32 -1.36
CA LEU A 193 -10.65 -12.35 -1.73
C LEU A 193 -9.33 -13.05 -2.08
N PHE A 194 -8.87 -13.99 -1.25
CA PHE A 194 -7.65 -14.74 -1.55
C PHE A 194 -7.79 -15.61 -2.79
N GLN A 195 -8.97 -16.17 -3.04
CA GLN A 195 -9.25 -16.92 -4.26
C GLN A 195 -9.18 -16.03 -5.51
N GLU A 196 -9.73 -14.82 -5.47
CA GLU A 196 -9.63 -13.87 -6.58
C GLU A 196 -8.17 -13.42 -6.83
N LEU A 197 -7.40 -13.20 -5.75
CA LEU A 197 -5.97 -12.92 -5.86
C LEU A 197 -5.21 -14.09 -6.48
N HIS A 198 -5.51 -15.32 -6.06
CA HIS A 198 -4.94 -16.53 -6.64
C HIS A 198 -5.25 -16.62 -8.13
N ASN A 199 -6.52 -16.49 -8.51
CA ASN A 199 -6.97 -16.55 -9.91
C ASN A 199 -6.27 -15.50 -10.78
N MET A 200 -6.08 -14.29 -10.25
CA MET A 200 -5.37 -13.22 -10.95
C MET A 200 -3.88 -13.52 -11.15
N LEU A 201 -3.25 -14.21 -10.20
CA LEU A 201 -1.82 -14.53 -10.23
C LEU A 201 -1.50 -15.85 -10.93
N GLN A 202 -2.50 -16.70 -11.22
CA GLN A 202 -2.30 -17.96 -11.96
C GLN A 202 -1.63 -17.76 -13.32
N ASP A 203 -2.01 -16.71 -14.06
CA ASP A 203 -1.34 -16.30 -15.29
C ASP A 203 -0.45 -15.07 -15.01
N THR A 204 0.74 -15.34 -14.46
CA THR A 204 1.72 -14.31 -14.11
C THR A 204 2.09 -13.42 -15.30
N LYS A 205 2.09 -13.96 -16.53
CA LYS A 205 2.36 -13.20 -17.74
C LYS A 205 1.23 -12.21 -18.03
N GLN A 206 -0.02 -12.65 -17.98
CA GLN A 206 -1.18 -11.78 -18.17
C GLN A 206 -1.28 -10.72 -17.06
N PHE A 207 -1.03 -11.10 -15.80
CA PHE A 207 -0.93 -10.16 -14.68
C PHE A 207 0.11 -9.05 -14.96
N CYS A 208 1.28 -9.43 -15.46
CA CYS A 208 2.34 -8.49 -15.83
C CYS A 208 2.02 -7.67 -17.10
N VAL A 209 1.22 -8.18 -18.03
CA VAL A 209 0.66 -7.40 -19.14
C VAL A 209 -0.30 -6.33 -18.61
N ASP A 210 -1.12 -6.66 -17.61
CA ASP A 210 -2.08 -5.73 -17.01
C ASP A 210 -1.39 -4.61 -16.21
N LEU A 211 -0.23 -4.92 -15.61
CA LEU A 211 0.71 -3.94 -15.03
C LEU A 211 1.51 -3.15 -16.07
N LYS A 212 1.39 -3.48 -17.37
CA LYS A 212 2.18 -2.92 -18.48
C LYS A 212 3.68 -3.17 -18.36
N LEU A 213 4.06 -4.23 -17.64
CA LEU A 213 5.44 -4.68 -17.47
C LEU A 213 5.83 -5.73 -18.51
N CYS A 214 4.84 -6.43 -19.09
CA CYS A 214 5.00 -7.28 -20.26
C CYS A 214 4.37 -6.66 -21.51
N SER A 215 5.00 -6.88 -22.66
CA SER A 215 4.38 -6.59 -23.96
C SER A 215 3.20 -7.55 -24.20
N ARG A 216 2.04 -7.00 -24.54
CA ARG A 216 0.92 -7.79 -25.08
C ARG A 216 1.38 -8.26 -26.46
N ASN A 217 1.52 -9.58 -26.68
CA ASN A 217 1.93 -10.14 -27.98
C ASN A 217 1.11 -9.48 -29.10
N GLN A 218 1.69 -8.53 -29.84
CA GLN A 218 1.03 -7.92 -30.99
C GLN A 218 1.27 -8.81 -32.20
N VAL A 219 0.27 -9.63 -32.52
CA VAL A 219 -0.09 -9.81 -33.92
C VAL A 219 -1.26 -8.87 -34.18
N GLY A 220 -0.95 -7.65 -34.64
CA GLY A 220 -1.91 -6.74 -35.28
C GLY A 220 -2.47 -5.59 -34.43
N PHE A 221 -2.18 -4.39 -34.93
CA PHE A 221 -2.97 -3.14 -34.88
C PHE A 221 -2.80 -2.13 -33.73
N LEU A 222 -2.13 -1.04 -34.15
CA LEU A 222 -2.31 0.39 -33.85
C LEU A 222 -1.76 0.96 -32.53
N ASN A 223 -0.72 1.78 -32.75
CA ASN A 223 -0.37 2.95 -31.96
C ASN A 223 -1.63 3.78 -31.62
N GLN A 224 -2.13 3.66 -30.40
CA GLN A 224 -2.87 4.71 -29.73
C GLN A 224 -2.52 4.61 -28.25
N ALA A 225 -1.76 5.60 -27.77
CA ALA A 225 -1.79 5.92 -26.35
C ALA A 225 -3.25 6.22 -26.00
N PRO A 226 -3.87 5.53 -25.03
CA PRO A 226 -5.22 5.88 -24.62
C PRO A 226 -5.16 7.32 -24.10
N ASN A 227 -5.93 8.18 -24.73
CA ASN A 227 -6.26 9.49 -24.23
C ASN A 227 -6.76 9.29 -22.80
N PHE A 228 -6.07 9.87 -21.81
CA PHE A 228 -6.56 9.92 -20.44
C PHE A 228 -7.69 10.95 -20.44
N GLU A 229 -8.83 10.57 -21.00
CA GLU A 229 -10.06 11.27 -20.74
C GLU A 229 -10.35 10.97 -19.27
N GLU A 230 -10.14 11.99 -18.42
CA GLU A 230 -10.71 12.02 -17.09
C GLU A 230 -12.17 11.63 -17.26
N ILE A 231 -12.51 10.39 -16.91
CA ILE A 231 -13.89 10.09 -16.62
C ILE A 231 -14.17 10.96 -15.40
N LYS A 232 -14.79 12.13 -15.63
CA LYS A 232 -15.54 12.86 -14.61
C LYS A 232 -16.70 11.96 -14.23
N LEU A 233 -16.38 10.87 -13.58
CA LEU A 233 -17.34 9.95 -13.07
C LEU A 233 -17.82 10.64 -11.83
N ASN A 234 -19.08 11.06 -11.89
CA ASN A 234 -19.80 11.50 -10.73
C ASN A 234 -19.51 10.45 -9.66
N LEU A 235 -18.73 10.86 -8.66
CA LEU A 235 -18.57 10.20 -7.38
C LEU A 235 -19.97 9.72 -6.97
N VAL A 236 -20.05 8.74 -6.06
CA VAL A 236 -21.24 8.63 -5.23
C VAL A 236 -21.48 10.04 -4.69
N GLY A 237 -22.42 10.76 -5.29
CA GLY A 237 -22.55 12.17 -5.01
C GLY A 237 -22.86 12.23 -3.52
N PRO A 238 -22.29 13.18 -2.75
CA PRO A 238 -22.66 13.34 -1.34
C PRO A 238 -24.19 13.26 -1.15
N ASN A 239 -24.96 13.71 -2.14
CA ASN A 239 -26.41 13.60 -2.24
C ASN A 239 -27.02 12.18 -2.10
N ARG A 240 -26.39 11.10 -2.58
CA ARG A 240 -26.94 9.73 -2.47
C ARG A 240 -26.63 9.05 -1.13
N LEU A 241 -25.42 9.21 -0.60
CA LEU A 241 -25.12 8.75 0.77
C LEU A 241 -25.94 9.53 1.81
N VAL A 242 -26.09 10.85 1.59
CA VAL A 242 -26.99 11.67 2.40
C VAL A 242 -28.44 11.24 2.24
N SER A 243 -28.89 10.84 1.04
CA SER A 243 -30.27 10.35 0.85
C SER A 243 -30.49 8.98 1.49
N PHE A 244 -29.52 8.07 1.41
CA PHE A 244 -29.53 6.79 2.13
C PHE A 244 -29.61 7.02 3.63
N ALA A 245 -28.70 7.84 4.19
CA ALA A 245 -28.68 8.16 5.62
C ALA A 245 -30.02 8.79 6.07
N LYS A 246 -30.60 9.67 5.26
CA LYS A 246 -31.91 10.28 5.52
C LYS A 246 -33.06 9.27 5.50
N ARG A 247 -33.04 8.30 4.57
CA ARG A 247 -34.03 7.20 4.53
C ARG A 247 -33.87 6.28 5.74
N LEU A 248 -32.65 5.89 6.05
CA LEU A 248 -32.33 5.05 7.22
C LEU A 248 -32.78 5.72 8.53
N GLN A 249 -32.53 7.01 8.69
CA GLN A 249 -32.98 7.79 9.86
C GLN A 249 -34.50 7.91 9.98
N SER A 250 -35.24 7.72 8.88
CA SER A 250 -36.71 7.77 8.88
C SER A 250 -37.38 6.43 9.14
N LEU A 251 -36.60 5.36 9.34
CA LEU A 251 -37.13 4.05 9.65
C LEU A 251 -37.77 4.01 11.04
N SER A 252 -39.02 3.58 11.08
CA SER A 252 -39.77 3.37 12.31
C SER A 252 -40.06 1.90 12.55
N ILE A 253 -40.30 1.58 13.81
CA ILE A 253 -40.70 0.24 14.21
C ILE A 253 -42.14 0.00 13.70
N LYS A 254 -42.42 -1.19 13.14
CA LYS A 254 -43.73 -1.45 12.52
C LYS A 254 -44.83 -1.52 13.58
N SER A 255 -44.54 -2.13 14.72
CA SER A 255 -45.45 -2.20 15.86
C SER A 255 -45.65 -0.85 16.54
N HIS A 256 -44.65 0.04 16.48
CA HIS A 256 -44.66 1.37 17.09
C HIS A 256 -44.15 2.45 16.11
N PRO A 257 -44.98 2.92 15.15
CA PRO A 257 -44.56 3.86 14.12
C PRO A 257 -44.06 5.22 14.66
N GLU A 258 -44.44 5.57 15.88
CA GLU A 258 -43.97 6.74 16.63
C GLU A 258 -42.53 6.61 17.14
N ILE A 259 -41.96 5.40 17.13
CA ILE A 259 -40.60 5.11 17.57
C ILE A 259 -39.72 4.89 16.34
N LEU A 260 -38.75 5.79 16.14
CA LEU A 260 -37.69 5.61 15.15
C LEU A 260 -36.69 4.57 15.65
N MET A 261 -36.25 3.67 14.76
CA MET A 261 -35.25 2.64 15.09
C MET A 261 -33.94 3.28 15.55
N SER A 262 -33.49 4.34 14.86
CA SER A 262 -32.31 5.12 15.21
C SER A 262 -32.39 5.74 16.62
N CYS A 263 -33.59 6.16 17.04
CA CYS A 263 -33.80 6.70 18.37
C CYS A 263 -33.77 5.60 19.45
N LEU A 264 -34.37 4.43 19.16
CA LEU A 264 -34.35 3.28 20.06
C LEU A 264 -32.92 2.77 20.28
N GLU A 265 -32.18 2.49 19.21
CA GLU A 265 -30.79 1.99 19.28
C GLU A 265 -29.88 2.96 20.01
N CYS A 266 -29.98 4.26 19.67
CA CYS A 266 -29.21 5.27 20.36
C CYS A 266 -29.49 5.28 21.86
N LYS A 267 -30.77 5.22 22.28
CA LYS A 267 -31.11 5.25 23.71
C LYS A 267 -30.56 4.02 24.42
N ILE A 268 -30.72 2.83 23.86
CA ILE A 268 -30.19 1.58 24.45
C ILE A 268 -28.67 1.68 24.60
N ALA A 269 -27.95 2.10 23.55
CA ALA A 269 -26.50 2.22 23.57
C ALA A 269 -26.03 3.27 24.59
N MET A 270 -26.65 4.45 24.60
CA MET A 270 -26.28 5.53 25.51
C MET A 270 -26.63 5.19 26.96
N ASP A 271 -27.73 4.49 27.23
CA ASP A 271 -28.07 4.02 28.58
C ASP A 271 -27.02 3.01 29.07
N ALA A 272 -26.60 2.04 28.24
CA ALA A 272 -25.54 1.10 28.58
C ALA A 272 -24.21 1.81 28.89
N ILE A 273 -23.80 2.75 28.03
CA ILE A 273 -22.58 3.56 28.21
C ILE A 273 -22.66 4.37 29.51
N LEU A 274 -23.79 5.04 29.77
CA LEU A 274 -23.96 5.84 30.98
C LEU A 274 -23.92 4.98 32.24
N ILE A 275 -24.45 3.75 32.21
CA ILE A 275 -24.34 2.80 33.33
C ILE A 275 -22.87 2.46 33.61
N GLU A 276 -22.09 2.15 32.58
CA GLU A 276 -20.66 1.82 32.73
C GLU A 276 -19.82 3.02 33.20
N LEU A 277 -20.11 4.21 32.67
CA LEU A 277 -19.39 5.44 33.03
C LEU A 277 -19.69 5.89 34.46
N ARG A 278 -20.87 5.61 34.99
CA ARG A 278 -21.29 5.97 36.36
C ARG A 278 -20.73 5.06 37.45
N THR A 279 -19.89 4.09 37.11
CA THR A 279 -19.17 3.29 38.11
C THR A 279 -18.06 4.11 38.77
N ASP A 280 -17.80 3.88 40.06
CA ASP A 280 -16.72 4.56 40.79
C ASP A 280 -15.36 4.44 40.08
N LYS A 281 -15.10 3.27 39.45
CA LYS A 281 -13.88 3.04 38.69
C LYS A 281 -13.80 3.96 37.47
N SER A 282 -14.85 4.02 36.64
CA SER A 282 -14.89 4.87 35.45
C SER A 282 -14.84 6.36 35.81
N VAL A 283 -15.56 6.78 36.85
CA VAL A 283 -15.54 8.15 37.37
C VAL A 283 -14.12 8.55 37.78
N ASN A 284 -13.45 7.72 38.58
CA ASN A 284 -12.09 8.01 39.04
C ASN A 284 -11.08 8.01 37.89
N ASN A 285 -11.21 7.07 36.94
CA ASN A 285 -10.36 7.05 35.75
C ASN A 285 -10.52 8.31 34.92
N LEU A 286 -11.76 8.73 34.62
CA LEU A 286 -12.02 9.94 33.84
C LEU A 286 -11.53 11.20 34.57
N ALA A 287 -11.69 11.27 35.89
CA ALA A 287 -11.14 12.35 36.70
C ALA A 287 -9.60 12.40 36.62
N ASN A 288 -8.94 11.23 36.72
CA ASN A 288 -7.49 11.12 36.58
C ASN A 288 -7.00 11.51 35.18
N ASP A 289 -7.73 11.12 34.13
CA ASP A 289 -7.41 11.53 32.76
C ASP A 289 -7.52 13.05 32.58
N LEU A 290 -8.53 13.67 33.19
CA LEU A 290 -8.66 15.14 33.24
C LEU A 290 -7.50 15.80 33.99
N ILE A 291 -7.14 15.27 35.17
CA ILE A 291 -6.01 15.75 35.97
C ILE A 291 -4.72 15.69 35.15
N ASN A 292 -4.44 14.54 34.52
CA ASN A 292 -3.24 14.30 33.72
C ASN A 292 -3.26 15.09 32.40
N GLY A 293 -4.43 15.43 31.86
CA GLY A 293 -4.57 16.22 30.65
C GLY A 293 -4.39 17.72 30.85
N VAL A 294 -4.68 18.21 32.06
CA VAL A 294 -4.71 19.66 32.40
C VAL A 294 -3.51 20.07 33.25
N CYS A 295 -3.23 19.39 34.36
CA CYS A 295 -2.22 19.84 35.32
C CYS A 295 -0.79 19.92 34.76
N PRO A 296 -0.31 19.00 33.90
CA PRO A 296 1.03 19.13 33.28
C PRO A 296 1.18 20.32 32.34
N LYS A 297 0.07 20.90 31.84
CA LYS A 297 0.08 22.04 30.92
C LYS A 297 0.11 23.38 31.63
N LEU A 298 -0.01 23.40 32.96
CA LEU A 298 0.08 24.63 33.74
C LEU A 298 1.55 25.03 33.98
N PRO A 299 1.81 26.32 34.24
CA PRO A 299 3.14 26.77 34.65
C PRO A 299 3.58 26.05 35.94
N PRO A 300 4.88 25.73 36.11
CA PRO A 300 5.38 24.91 37.22
C PRO A 300 4.94 25.36 38.62
N ALA A 301 4.75 26.67 38.82
CA ALA A 301 4.29 27.26 40.07
C ALA A 301 2.90 26.78 40.53
N PHE A 302 2.06 26.27 39.61
CA PHE A 302 0.69 25.86 39.90
C PHE A 302 0.48 24.34 39.88
N ASN A 303 1.50 23.55 39.53
CA ASN A 303 1.32 22.10 39.35
C ASN A 303 0.81 21.42 40.61
N ALA A 304 1.47 21.62 41.75
CA ALA A 304 1.05 21.00 43.02
C ALA A 304 -0.38 21.39 43.41
N SER A 305 -0.69 22.69 43.36
CA SER A 305 -2.04 23.20 43.67
C SER A 305 -3.11 22.67 42.70
N CYS A 306 -2.77 22.48 41.42
CA CYS A 306 -3.68 21.86 40.44
C CYS A 306 -4.00 20.41 40.80
N TYR A 307 -2.98 19.59 41.09
CA TYR A 307 -3.18 18.19 41.46
C TYR A 307 -4.01 18.07 42.74
N ASP A 308 -3.76 18.91 43.75
CA ASP A 308 -4.53 18.91 45.00
C ASP A 308 -5.99 19.32 44.77
N PHE A 309 -6.23 20.42 44.04
CA PHE A 309 -7.56 20.91 43.74
C PHE A 309 -8.35 19.91 42.89
N MET A 310 -7.78 19.47 41.78
CA MET A 310 -8.44 18.56 40.85
C MET A 310 -8.60 17.16 41.45
N GLY A 311 -7.67 16.70 42.29
CA GLY A 311 -7.79 15.44 43.01
C GLY A 311 -8.93 15.46 44.04
N MET A 312 -9.15 16.60 44.71
CA MET A 312 -10.21 16.74 45.70
C MET A 312 -11.61 16.85 45.07
N TYR A 313 -11.76 17.63 44.00
CA TYR A 313 -13.07 17.94 43.42
C TYR A 313 -13.38 17.19 42.12
N GLY A 314 -12.35 16.75 41.38
CA GLY A 314 -12.47 16.16 40.05
C GLY A 314 -13.43 14.96 40.01
N PRO A 315 -13.26 13.93 40.85
CA PRO A 315 -14.16 12.78 40.88
C PRO A 315 -15.62 13.18 41.15
N THR A 316 -15.86 14.07 42.10
CA THR A 316 -17.22 14.53 42.43
C THR A 316 -17.85 15.31 41.28
N VAL A 317 -17.10 16.22 40.65
CA VAL A 317 -17.58 17.01 39.51
C VAL A 317 -17.89 16.09 38.32
N VAL A 318 -16.97 15.18 37.98
CA VAL A 318 -17.19 14.17 36.93
C VAL A 318 -18.45 13.35 37.19
N ASN A 319 -18.60 12.87 38.44
CA ASN A 319 -19.77 12.09 38.82
C ASN A 319 -21.06 12.91 38.63
N MET A 320 -21.12 14.12 39.18
CA MET A 320 -22.27 15.02 39.04
C MET A 320 -22.59 15.31 37.58
N THR A 321 -21.58 15.52 36.72
CA THR A 321 -21.77 15.72 35.28
C THR A 321 -22.39 14.49 34.63
N LEU A 322 -21.88 13.28 34.89
CA LEU A 322 -22.41 12.04 34.32
C LEU A 322 -23.86 11.76 34.74
N TYR A 323 -24.29 12.21 35.93
CA TYR A 323 -25.67 12.10 36.38
C TYR A 323 -26.61 13.15 35.78
N GLN A 324 -26.10 14.29 35.30
CA GLN A 324 -26.91 15.31 34.61
C GLN A 324 -27.20 14.94 33.15
N VAL A 325 -26.36 14.08 32.55
CA VAL A 325 -26.54 13.63 31.17
C VAL A 325 -27.53 12.47 31.11
N THR A 326 -28.50 12.54 30.20
CA THR A 326 -29.43 11.44 29.92
C THR A 326 -29.21 10.91 28.51
N ALA A 327 -29.47 9.62 28.28
CA ALA A 327 -29.41 9.03 26.95
C ALA A 327 -30.29 9.79 25.94
N GLU A 328 -31.46 10.28 26.39
CA GLU A 328 -32.35 11.11 25.58
C GLU A 328 -31.67 12.41 25.12
N SER A 329 -31.05 13.16 26.03
CA SER A 329 -30.37 14.42 25.69
C SER A 329 -29.22 14.19 24.71
N LEU A 330 -28.48 13.10 24.85
CA LEU A 330 -27.41 12.70 23.94
C LEU A 330 -27.96 12.34 22.56
N CYS A 331 -29.00 11.52 22.50
CA CYS A 331 -29.59 11.06 21.24
C CYS A 331 -30.29 12.16 20.45
N ILE A 332 -30.89 13.13 21.12
CA ILE A 332 -31.42 14.35 20.48
C ILE A 332 -30.27 15.21 19.95
N GLY A 333 -29.22 15.39 20.76
CA GLY A 333 -28.02 16.14 20.36
C GLY A 333 -27.29 15.53 19.16
N MET A 334 -27.33 14.20 19.03
CA MET A 334 -26.79 13.46 17.88
C MET A 334 -27.77 13.35 16.71
N HIS A 335 -28.96 13.96 16.80
CA HIS A 335 -30.02 13.89 15.80
C HIS A 335 -30.52 12.46 15.49
N SER A 336 -30.31 11.52 16.40
CA SER A 336 -30.86 10.16 16.30
C SER A 336 -32.32 10.09 16.75
N CYS A 337 -32.76 11.03 17.59
CA CYS A 337 -34.16 11.20 17.99
C CYS A 337 -34.72 12.55 17.46
N PRO A 338 -35.94 12.58 16.90
CA PRO A 338 -36.50 13.78 16.28
C PRO A 338 -36.99 14.81 17.31
N ASN A 339 -37.47 14.35 18.46
CA ASN A 339 -37.96 15.13 19.60
C ASN A 339 -38.23 14.20 20.80
N ASN A 340 -38.68 14.77 21.93
CA ASN A 340 -38.92 14.02 23.17
C ASN A 340 -40.10 13.01 23.09
N THR A 341 -40.94 13.03 22.06
CA THR A 341 -42.13 12.15 22.03
C THR A 341 -41.76 10.69 21.77
N ALA A 342 -40.82 10.43 20.87
CA ALA A 342 -40.28 9.08 20.64
C ALA A 342 -39.56 8.55 21.89
N ALA A 343 -38.80 9.43 22.57
CA ALA A 343 -38.09 9.09 23.79
C ALA A 343 -39.03 8.78 24.97
N ALA A 344 -40.15 9.53 25.09
CA ALA A 344 -41.19 9.32 26.09
C ALA A 344 -42.01 8.05 25.82
N ALA A 345 -42.23 7.67 24.56
CA ALA A 345 -42.84 6.40 24.20
C ALA A 345 -41.95 5.22 24.67
N ILE A 346 -40.64 5.27 24.41
CA ILE A 346 -39.70 4.24 24.85
C ILE A 346 -39.64 4.09 26.38
N ALA A 347 -39.74 5.21 27.12
CA ALA A 347 -39.67 5.20 28.59
C ALA A 347 -40.85 4.48 29.26
N LYS A 348 -41.99 4.35 28.57
CA LYS A 348 -43.18 3.65 29.09
C LYS A 348 -43.12 2.13 28.92
N LEU A 349 -42.15 1.64 28.16
CA LEU A 349 -42.02 0.22 27.86
C LEU A 349 -41.34 -0.53 29.00
N SER A 350 -41.78 -1.76 29.23
CA SER A 350 -41.09 -2.74 30.05
C SER A 350 -39.76 -3.16 29.40
N TYR A 351 -38.91 -3.83 30.18
CA TYR A 351 -37.65 -4.38 29.67
C TYR A 351 -37.88 -5.40 28.54
N SER A 352 -38.85 -6.31 28.70
CA SER A 352 -39.18 -7.32 27.68
C SER A 352 -39.74 -6.71 26.39
N GLU A 353 -40.53 -5.64 26.50
CA GLU A 353 -41.02 -4.92 25.31
C GLU A 353 -39.85 -4.24 24.57
N ARG A 354 -38.89 -3.66 25.29
CA ARG A 354 -37.70 -3.06 24.66
C ARG A 354 -36.83 -4.09 23.94
N GLU A 355 -36.67 -5.28 24.51
CA GLU A 355 -35.92 -6.39 23.88
C GLU A 355 -36.61 -6.84 22.58
N GLN A 356 -37.93 -7.03 22.61
CA GLN A 356 -38.71 -7.39 21.43
C GLN A 356 -38.63 -6.33 20.33
N LEU A 357 -38.71 -5.05 20.71
CA LEU A 357 -38.59 -3.92 19.79
C LEU A 357 -37.16 -3.77 19.23
N SER A 358 -36.15 -4.13 20.02
CA SER A 358 -34.76 -4.15 19.56
C SER A 358 -34.57 -5.20 18.46
N CYS A 359 -35.17 -6.39 18.62
CA CYS A 359 -35.15 -7.42 17.58
C CYS A 359 -35.88 -6.96 16.31
N GLU A 360 -37.07 -6.37 16.47
CA GLU A 360 -37.86 -5.84 15.35
C GLU A 360 -37.13 -4.72 14.61
N ALA A 361 -36.51 -3.78 15.34
CA ALA A 361 -35.70 -2.70 14.77
C ALA A 361 -34.52 -3.27 13.97
N CYS A 362 -33.76 -4.21 14.54
CA CYS A 362 -32.64 -4.82 13.83
C CYS A 362 -33.09 -5.54 12.55
N GLN A 363 -34.20 -6.30 12.61
CA GLN A 363 -34.76 -6.96 11.43
C GLN A 363 -35.24 -5.94 10.37
N GLY A 364 -35.80 -4.81 10.82
CA GLY A 364 -36.22 -3.70 9.97
C GLY A 364 -35.04 -3.07 9.23
N VAL A 365 -33.97 -2.72 9.95
CA VAL A 365 -32.72 -2.20 9.38
C VAL A 365 -32.09 -3.22 8.43
N SER A 366 -32.01 -4.49 8.84
CA SER A 366 -31.46 -5.58 8.03
C SER A 366 -32.16 -5.68 6.68
N LYS A 367 -33.49 -5.73 6.67
CA LYS A 367 -34.28 -5.77 5.44
C LYS A 367 -34.14 -4.52 4.58
N PHE A 368 -34.02 -3.35 5.19
CA PHE A 368 -33.78 -2.11 4.46
C PHE A 368 -32.41 -2.13 3.76
N VAL A 369 -31.36 -2.54 4.47
CA VAL A 369 -30.01 -2.65 3.91
C VAL A 369 -29.96 -3.71 2.80
N GLU A 370 -30.60 -4.86 3.01
CA GLU A 370 -30.74 -5.92 2.00
C GLU A 370 -31.41 -5.38 0.72
N ALA A 371 -32.52 -4.66 0.85
CA ALA A 371 -33.24 -4.07 -0.28
C ALA A 371 -32.40 -3.00 -1.03
N GLU A 372 -31.59 -2.22 -0.31
CA GLU A 372 -30.73 -1.21 -0.92
C GLU A 372 -29.50 -1.84 -1.59
N ILE A 373 -28.91 -2.90 -1.03
CA ILE A 373 -27.76 -3.60 -1.62
C ILE A 373 -28.16 -4.41 -2.87
N THR A 374 -29.36 -4.99 -2.87
CA THR A 374 -29.88 -5.79 -3.99
C THR A 374 -30.45 -4.94 -5.13
N ASP A 375 -30.74 -3.66 -4.88
CA ASP A 375 -31.13 -2.73 -5.94
C ASP A 375 -30.01 -2.63 -7.01
N PRO A 376 -30.28 -2.99 -8.28
CA PRO A 376 -29.23 -3.05 -9.30
C PRO A 376 -28.53 -1.72 -9.58
N VAL A 377 -29.23 -0.59 -9.37
CA VAL A 377 -28.66 0.75 -9.59
C VAL A 377 -27.71 1.08 -8.44
N ILE A 378 -28.16 0.87 -7.20
CA ILE A 378 -27.34 1.10 -6.01
C ILE A 378 -26.15 0.16 -5.98
N ASN A 379 -26.34 -1.13 -6.27
CA ASN A 379 -25.28 -2.13 -6.31
C ASN A 379 -24.15 -1.70 -7.27
N LYS A 380 -24.51 -1.33 -8.50
CA LYS A 380 -23.54 -0.85 -9.49
C LYS A 380 -22.81 0.42 -9.03
N GLU A 381 -23.53 1.35 -8.39
CA GLU A 381 -22.93 2.56 -7.83
C GLU A 381 -22.00 2.26 -6.65
N LEU A 382 -22.34 1.30 -5.78
CA LEU A 382 -21.49 0.84 -4.67
C LEU A 382 -20.20 0.21 -5.18
N VAL A 383 -20.31 -0.72 -6.14
CA VAL A 383 -19.14 -1.35 -6.77
C VAL A 383 -18.22 -0.28 -7.36
N HIS A 384 -18.77 0.66 -8.11
CA HIS A 384 -18.00 1.73 -8.70
C HIS A 384 -17.37 2.68 -7.67
N GLY A 385 -18.13 3.08 -6.65
CA GLY A 385 -17.68 3.97 -5.58
C GLY A 385 -16.56 3.36 -4.75
N LEU A 386 -16.70 2.10 -4.35
CA LEU A 386 -15.68 1.35 -3.61
C LEU A 386 -14.44 1.11 -4.47
N THR A 387 -14.61 0.78 -5.75
CA THR A 387 -13.48 0.65 -6.69
C THR A 387 -12.69 1.95 -6.78
N SER A 388 -13.38 3.08 -6.90
CA SER A 388 -12.73 4.40 -6.94
C SER A 388 -12.03 4.73 -5.63
N LEU A 389 -12.66 4.46 -4.49
CA LEU A 389 -12.09 4.72 -3.16
C LEU A 389 -10.77 3.97 -2.96
N VAL A 390 -10.70 2.72 -3.38
CA VAL A 390 -9.50 1.89 -3.21
C VAL A 390 -8.47 2.20 -4.30
N CYS A 391 -8.89 2.24 -5.57
CA CYS A 391 -7.97 2.29 -6.69
C CYS A 391 -7.41 3.67 -7.01
N ASN A 392 -8.01 4.76 -6.52
CA ASN A 392 -7.45 6.10 -6.70
C ASN A 392 -6.17 6.35 -5.87
N HIS A 393 -5.89 5.49 -4.89
CA HIS A 393 -4.70 5.58 -4.05
C HIS A 393 -3.54 4.69 -4.50
N VAL A 394 -3.74 3.81 -5.50
CA VAL A 394 -2.64 3.01 -6.05
C VAL A 394 -1.87 3.77 -7.13
N PRO A 395 -0.57 3.47 -7.32
CA PRO A 395 0.21 4.03 -8.42
C PRO A 395 -0.48 3.80 -9.77
N LYS A 396 -0.38 4.78 -10.70
CA LYS A 396 -1.00 4.70 -12.03
C LYS A 396 -0.69 3.41 -12.81
N ALA A 397 0.48 2.82 -12.58
CA ALA A 397 0.86 1.55 -13.21
C ALA A 397 0.03 0.35 -12.71
N ALA A 398 -0.44 0.39 -11.46
CA ALA A 398 -1.22 -0.66 -10.82
C ALA A 398 -2.74 -0.41 -10.86
N PHE A 399 -3.19 0.73 -11.40
CA PHE A 399 -4.60 1.11 -11.42
C PHE A 399 -5.47 0.07 -12.14
N ASN A 400 -5.02 -0.46 -13.28
CA ASN A 400 -5.78 -1.45 -14.05
C ASN A 400 -5.93 -2.77 -13.29
N VAL A 401 -4.85 -3.23 -12.65
CA VAL A 401 -4.87 -4.44 -11.81
C VAL A 401 -5.80 -4.25 -10.62
N CYS A 402 -5.70 -3.11 -9.94
CA CYS A 402 -6.61 -2.77 -8.85
C CYS A 402 -8.07 -2.76 -9.32
N ASN A 403 -8.35 -2.11 -10.46
CA ASN A 403 -9.70 -2.03 -10.99
C ASN A 403 -10.24 -3.42 -11.34
N ASN A 404 -9.44 -4.26 -11.99
CA ASN A 404 -9.85 -5.64 -12.32
C ASN A 404 -10.13 -6.46 -11.05
N LEU A 405 -9.26 -6.36 -10.04
CA LEU A 405 -9.45 -7.05 -8.76
C LEU A 405 -10.71 -6.55 -8.04
N ALA A 406 -10.89 -5.23 -7.98
CA ALA A 406 -12.03 -4.58 -7.33
C ALA A 406 -13.36 -4.96 -8.00
N GLN A 407 -13.38 -5.05 -9.33
CA GLN A 407 -14.56 -5.48 -10.09
C GLN A 407 -14.95 -6.94 -9.83
N GLY A 408 -13.99 -7.82 -9.52
CA GLY A 408 -14.28 -9.21 -9.13
C GLY A 408 -14.67 -9.34 -7.64
N THR A 409 -13.94 -8.65 -6.77
CA THR A 409 -14.03 -8.85 -5.31
C THR A 409 -15.13 -8.05 -4.63
N ILE A 410 -15.42 -6.83 -5.06
CA ILE A 410 -16.45 -6.00 -4.41
C ILE A 410 -17.86 -6.60 -4.57
N PRO A 411 -18.27 -7.10 -5.75
CA PRO A 411 -19.57 -7.77 -5.87
C PRO A 411 -19.68 -9.01 -4.98
N LEU A 412 -18.60 -9.79 -4.83
CA LEU A 412 -18.56 -10.94 -3.92
C LEU A 412 -18.77 -10.48 -2.46
N MET A 413 -18.06 -9.41 -2.04
CA MET A 413 -18.24 -8.81 -0.72
C MET A 413 -19.70 -8.41 -0.47
N LEU A 414 -20.32 -7.70 -1.42
CA LEU A 414 -21.72 -7.26 -1.30
C LEU A 414 -22.67 -8.45 -1.21
N THR A 415 -22.43 -9.51 -1.98
CA THR A 415 -23.21 -10.75 -1.95
C THR A 415 -23.09 -11.46 -0.59
N ARG A 416 -21.89 -11.51 0.00
CA ARG A 416 -21.70 -12.07 1.35
C ARG A 416 -22.42 -11.26 2.41
N ILE A 417 -22.35 -9.93 2.32
CA ILE A 417 -23.07 -9.04 3.23
C ILE A 417 -24.60 -9.27 3.12
N GLU A 418 -25.13 -9.36 1.91
CA GLU A 418 -26.54 -9.69 1.66
C GLU A 418 -26.93 -11.01 2.35
N GLN A 419 -26.15 -12.08 2.16
CA GLN A 419 -26.40 -13.38 2.78
C GLN A 419 -26.39 -13.31 4.32
N ILE A 420 -25.39 -12.64 4.90
CA ILE A 420 -25.25 -12.50 6.36
C ILE A 420 -26.44 -11.73 6.95
N ILE A 421 -26.91 -10.70 6.24
CA ILE A 421 -28.09 -9.90 6.62
C ILE A 421 -29.38 -10.75 6.52
N GLY A 422 -29.58 -11.43 5.38
CA GLY A 422 -30.78 -12.22 5.09
C GLY A 422 -30.95 -13.42 6.03
N ASP A 423 -29.85 -14.05 6.45
CA ASP A 423 -29.86 -15.18 7.40
C ASP A 423 -30.28 -14.77 8.83
N GLY A 424 -30.45 -13.47 9.10
CA GLY A 424 -30.72 -12.93 10.44
C GLY A 424 -29.55 -13.11 11.41
N LYS A 425 -28.36 -13.49 10.91
CA LYS A 425 -27.14 -13.66 11.70
C LYS A 425 -26.73 -12.33 12.34
N VAL A 426 -26.88 -11.22 11.63
CA VAL A 426 -26.53 -9.89 12.18
C VAL A 426 -27.25 -9.62 13.50
N CYS A 427 -28.57 -9.78 13.53
CA CYS A 427 -29.36 -9.46 14.73
C CYS A 427 -29.06 -10.37 15.91
N LYS A 428 -28.78 -11.67 15.66
CA LYS A 428 -28.38 -12.62 16.69
C LYS A 428 -27.00 -12.32 17.27
N ASN A 429 -26.05 -11.94 16.42
CA ASN A 429 -24.66 -11.69 16.83
C ASN A 429 -24.48 -10.37 17.59
N ILE A 430 -25.33 -9.38 17.32
CA ILE A 430 -25.34 -8.14 18.10
C ILE A 430 -26.26 -8.24 19.34
N HIS A 431 -26.84 -9.41 19.61
CA HIS A 431 -27.79 -9.65 20.70
C HIS A 431 -29.02 -8.73 20.67
N ALA A 432 -29.44 -8.32 19.48
CA ALA A 432 -30.72 -7.63 19.28
C ALA A 432 -31.89 -8.63 19.21
N CYS A 433 -31.60 -9.83 18.73
CA CYS A 433 -32.37 -11.07 18.84
C CYS A 433 -31.41 -12.17 19.36
#